data_AF-A0AAU5VVY7-F1
#
_entry.id   AF-A0AAU5VVY7-F1
#
_cell.length_a   1.000
_cell.length_b   1.000
_cell.length_c   1.000
_cell.angle_alpha   90.00
_cell.angle_beta   90.00
_cell.angle_gamma   90.00
#
_symmetry.space_group_name_H-M   'P 1'
#
loop_
_entity.id
_entity.type
_entity.pdbx_description
1 polymer ?
#
loop_
_entity_poly.entity_id
_entity_poly.type
_entity_poly.pdbx_seq_one_letter_code
_entity_poly.pdbx_strand_id
1 'polypeptide(L)'
;MSTSSLPASDHAPRLREALIAAAFTADGLLERLGAPAYAALARSETVPALRATRGDSPLDTLVRLFLLQRPVPAAAAAAALPLEECVQDGWAVREGDQVRATVDVRPYGGPEGQDWFIVSDLGCAVGGAGGIGSHEEGVVLGVGGASTTLAGITVRKPVASALDVGTGSGIQALHAAQHATRVTATDVNPRALEFTRLTLALSGAAPADLREGSLFDPVGTETYDLIVSNPPFVISPGARLTYRDGGMGGDDLCRTLVQQAGDRLNEGGYAQFLANWQHVEGEEWQDRVRSWVPAGCDAWIVQREVQDVTQYAELWLRDSGDHRTDPAVYTQRYEAWLDEFEARSTKAVGFGWITLRKSAEAAAGTPSIVAEEWPHAVEQPLGSAVEAHFARQDYLREHDDAALLAAHFTLAEEVVQEQVGLPGAEDPEHVVLRQHRGMRRATKVDAVGAGFAGVCDGSLPAGRILDAIAQLMAEDPVLLRDRTPQAIRLLVEEGFLDPVR
;
A
#
# COMPACT_ATOMS: atom_id res chain seq x y z
N MET A 1 27.48 -17.86 16.96
CA MET A 1 27.18 -18.82 15.88
C MET A 1 25.87 -19.51 16.20
N SER A 2 24.77 -19.01 15.66
CA SER A 2 23.52 -19.75 15.51
C SER A 2 22.87 -19.23 14.23
N THR A 3 23.46 -19.60 13.09
CA THR A 3 22.76 -19.55 11.82
C THR A 3 21.71 -20.66 11.89
N SER A 4 20.52 -20.38 12.42
CA SER A 4 19.39 -21.25 12.11
C SER A 4 19.16 -21.09 10.60
N SER A 5 19.38 -22.17 9.85
CA SER A 5 19.00 -22.22 8.45
C SER A 5 17.49 -21.96 8.38
N LEU A 6 17.09 -21.04 7.50
CA LEU A 6 15.68 -20.86 7.19
C LEU A 6 15.08 -22.16 6.63
N PRO A 7 13.76 -22.37 6.74
CA PRO A 7 13.14 -23.59 6.25
C PRO A 7 13.38 -23.84 4.76
N ALA A 8 13.39 -25.11 4.36
CA ALA A 8 13.22 -25.54 2.98
C ALA A 8 11.73 -25.50 2.58
N SER A 9 11.43 -25.28 1.29
CA SER A 9 10.05 -25.27 0.78
C SER A 9 9.58 -26.62 0.23
N ASP A 10 10.39 -27.67 0.35
CA ASP A 10 10.18 -28.96 -0.33
C ASP A 10 8.81 -29.56 -0.01
N HIS A 11 8.38 -29.51 1.25
CA HIS A 11 7.08 -30.02 1.70
C HIS A 11 6.06 -28.92 2.03
N ALA A 12 6.28 -27.68 1.56
CA ALA A 12 5.35 -26.57 1.79
C ALA A 12 3.90 -26.86 1.33
N PRO A 13 3.63 -27.55 0.20
CA PRO A 13 2.25 -27.91 -0.18
C PRO A 13 1.54 -28.79 0.84
N ARG A 14 2.25 -29.75 1.46
CA ARG A 14 1.66 -30.65 2.48
C ARG A 14 1.44 -29.93 3.80
N LEU A 15 2.34 -29.02 4.18
CA LEU A 15 2.11 -28.13 5.30
C LEU A 15 0.87 -27.26 5.04
N ARG A 16 0.76 -26.64 3.86
CA ARG A 16 -0.40 -25.83 3.44
C ARG A 16 -1.72 -26.60 3.58
N GLU A 17 -1.78 -27.83 3.07
CA GLU A 17 -2.97 -28.69 3.21
C GLU A 17 -3.37 -28.89 4.67
N ALA A 18 -2.40 -29.16 5.56
CA ALA A 18 -2.67 -29.33 6.98
C ALA A 18 -3.14 -28.04 7.66
N LEU A 19 -2.55 -26.88 7.32
CA LEU A 19 -2.99 -25.58 7.85
C LEU A 19 -4.45 -25.29 7.48
N ILE A 20 -4.82 -25.51 6.22
CA ILE A 20 -6.20 -25.31 5.74
C ILE A 20 -7.16 -26.32 6.38
N ALA A 21 -6.78 -27.61 6.46
CA ALA A 21 -7.60 -28.64 7.09
C ALA A 21 -7.88 -28.36 8.58
N ALA A 22 -6.96 -27.69 9.25
CA ALA A 22 -7.11 -27.25 10.64
C ALA A 22 -7.86 -25.91 10.79
N ALA A 23 -8.38 -25.32 9.70
CA ALA A 23 -8.97 -23.98 9.67
C ALA A 23 -8.02 -22.88 10.19
N PHE A 24 -6.70 -23.05 10.00
CA PHE A 24 -5.70 -22.03 10.28
C PHE A 24 -5.71 -20.97 9.17
N THR A 25 -6.81 -20.26 9.02
CA THR A 25 -7.06 -19.24 7.99
C THR A 25 -7.43 -17.92 8.64
N ALA A 26 -7.44 -16.80 7.88
CA ALA A 26 -7.83 -15.51 8.46
C ALA A 26 -9.23 -15.57 9.12
N ASP A 27 -10.19 -16.18 8.43
CA ASP A 27 -11.56 -16.36 8.94
C ASP A 27 -11.64 -17.37 10.08
N GLY A 28 -10.95 -18.51 9.97
CA GLY A 28 -10.94 -19.53 11.03
C GLY A 28 -10.31 -19.02 12.32
N LEU A 29 -9.28 -18.17 12.21
CA LEU A 29 -8.70 -17.46 13.36
C LEU A 29 -9.69 -16.47 13.97
N LEU A 30 -10.37 -15.67 13.16
CA LEU A 30 -11.36 -14.71 13.65
C LEU A 30 -12.50 -15.41 14.39
N GLU A 31 -13.03 -16.49 13.83
CA GLU A 31 -14.08 -17.32 14.44
C GLU A 31 -13.59 -17.94 15.75
N ARG A 32 -12.39 -18.55 15.74
CA ARG A 32 -11.86 -19.27 16.89
C ARG A 32 -11.45 -18.37 18.05
N LEU A 33 -10.82 -17.24 17.76
CA LEU A 33 -10.31 -16.30 18.77
C LEU A 33 -11.40 -15.32 19.24
N GLY A 34 -12.35 -15.00 18.36
CA GLY A 34 -13.29 -13.91 18.52
C GLY A 34 -12.66 -12.55 18.22
N ALA A 35 -13.49 -11.59 17.77
CA ALA A 35 -13.04 -10.27 17.33
C ALA A 35 -12.12 -9.54 18.32
N PRO A 36 -12.37 -9.53 19.66
CA PRO A 36 -11.47 -8.83 20.59
C PRO A 36 -10.07 -9.43 20.66
N ALA A 37 -9.94 -10.77 20.66
CA ALA A 37 -8.64 -11.41 20.75
C ALA A 37 -7.88 -11.37 19.41
N TYR A 38 -8.60 -11.48 18.29
CA TYR A 38 -8.03 -11.30 16.95
C TYR A 38 -7.47 -9.89 16.77
N ALA A 39 -8.25 -8.85 17.14
CA ALA A 39 -7.79 -7.46 17.07
C ALA A 39 -6.64 -7.16 18.04
N ALA A 40 -6.59 -7.81 19.20
CA ALA A 40 -5.46 -7.69 20.13
C ALA A 40 -4.17 -8.28 19.54
N LEU A 41 -4.26 -9.45 18.90
CA LEU A 41 -3.12 -10.11 18.28
C LEU A 41 -2.51 -9.26 17.15
N ALA A 42 -3.33 -8.53 16.39
CA ALA A 42 -2.86 -7.58 15.37
C ALA A 42 -2.07 -6.38 15.93
N ARG A 43 -2.08 -6.16 17.24
CA ARG A 43 -1.27 -5.15 17.95
C ARG A 43 -0.21 -5.79 18.85
N SER A 44 0.14 -7.04 18.56
CA SER A 44 1.10 -7.87 19.32
C SER A 44 0.68 -8.21 20.76
N GLU A 45 -0.60 -8.05 21.12
CA GLU A 45 -1.13 -8.44 22.43
C GLU A 45 -1.59 -9.90 22.42
N THR A 46 -0.74 -10.80 22.93
CA THR A 46 -0.91 -12.26 22.82
C THR A 46 -1.78 -12.89 23.91
N VAL A 47 -1.96 -12.22 25.05
CA VAL A 47 -2.68 -12.78 26.21
C VAL A 47 -4.12 -13.19 25.90
N PRO A 48 -4.94 -12.39 25.19
CA PRO A 48 -6.29 -12.81 24.81
C PRO A 48 -6.30 -14.07 23.94
N ALA A 49 -5.41 -14.16 22.96
CA ALA A 49 -5.30 -15.33 22.08
C ALA A 49 -4.82 -16.58 22.85
N LEU A 50 -3.89 -16.44 23.79
CA LEU A 50 -3.47 -17.53 24.70
C LEU A 50 -4.64 -18.05 25.55
N ARG A 51 -5.55 -17.16 25.98
CA ARG A 51 -6.75 -17.56 26.73
C ARG A 51 -7.77 -18.27 25.85
N ALA A 52 -7.95 -17.80 24.62
CA ALA A 52 -8.87 -18.39 23.66
C ALA A 52 -8.42 -19.81 23.25
N THR A 53 -7.11 -20.06 23.16
CA THR A 53 -6.51 -21.30 22.64
C THR A 53 -6.06 -22.30 23.72
N ARG A 54 -6.77 -22.34 24.86
CA ARG A 54 -6.51 -23.31 25.94
C ARG A 54 -6.94 -24.75 25.62
N GLY A 55 -7.70 -24.93 24.54
CA GLY A 55 -8.11 -26.24 24.06
C GLY A 55 -6.96 -27.04 23.44
N ASP A 56 -7.33 -28.18 22.88
CA ASP A 56 -6.47 -29.18 22.27
C ASP A 56 -6.78 -29.40 20.78
N SER A 57 -7.61 -28.54 20.18
CA SER A 57 -7.90 -28.61 18.76
C SER A 57 -6.62 -28.40 17.91
N PRO A 58 -6.57 -28.94 16.68
CA PRO A 58 -5.47 -28.66 15.74
C PRO A 58 -5.24 -27.15 15.57
N LEU A 59 -6.31 -26.37 15.43
CA LEU A 59 -6.24 -24.91 15.32
C LEU A 59 -5.58 -24.25 16.55
N ASP A 60 -5.98 -24.64 17.76
CA ASP A 60 -5.38 -24.12 19.00
C ASP A 60 -3.88 -24.44 19.10
N THR A 61 -3.48 -25.59 18.58
CA THR A 61 -2.09 -26.01 18.52
C THR A 61 -1.30 -25.15 17.52
N LEU A 62 -1.81 -24.95 16.32
CA LEU A 62 -1.17 -24.13 15.28
C LEU A 62 -1.07 -22.65 15.69
N VAL A 63 -2.12 -22.08 16.29
CA VAL A 63 -2.08 -20.71 16.83
C VAL A 63 -1.01 -20.57 17.89
N ARG A 64 -0.92 -21.52 18.83
CA ARG A 64 0.12 -21.49 19.87
C ARG A 64 1.52 -21.65 19.28
N LEU A 65 1.68 -22.54 18.30
CA LEU A 65 2.96 -22.84 17.69
C LEU A 65 3.51 -21.67 16.86
N PHE A 66 2.73 -21.17 15.88
CA PHE A 66 3.20 -20.16 14.93
C PHE A 66 2.94 -18.73 15.41
N LEU A 67 1.70 -18.37 15.75
CA LEU A 67 1.35 -16.98 16.05
C LEU A 67 1.79 -16.51 17.44
N LEU A 68 1.69 -17.40 18.42
CA LEU A 68 2.02 -17.10 19.83
C LEU A 68 3.40 -17.62 20.22
N GLN A 69 4.06 -18.39 19.34
CA GLN A 69 5.44 -18.85 19.46
C GLN A 69 5.70 -19.60 20.79
N ARG A 70 4.70 -20.38 21.21
CA ARG A 70 4.75 -21.22 22.41
C ARG A 70 5.15 -22.65 22.03
N PRO A 71 5.98 -23.30 22.85
CA PRO A 71 6.16 -24.74 22.75
C PRO A 71 4.83 -25.46 22.86
N VAL A 72 4.64 -26.46 22.01
CA VAL A 72 3.48 -27.35 22.04
C VAL A 72 3.94 -28.81 22.17
N PRO A 73 3.14 -29.69 22.78
CA PRO A 73 3.46 -31.12 22.82
C PRO A 73 3.61 -31.72 21.42
N ALA A 74 4.63 -32.55 21.21
CA ALA A 74 4.92 -33.18 19.92
C ALA A 74 3.73 -34.02 19.39
N ALA A 75 3.00 -34.68 20.29
CA ALA A 75 1.79 -35.42 19.92
C ALA A 75 0.68 -34.50 19.37
N ALA A 76 0.50 -33.31 19.96
CA ALA A 76 -0.49 -32.33 19.48
C ALA A 76 -0.05 -31.72 18.15
N ALA A 77 1.24 -31.39 17.99
CA ALA A 77 1.78 -30.92 16.72
C ALA A 77 1.64 -31.97 15.60
N ALA A 78 1.93 -33.24 15.88
CA ALA A 78 1.76 -34.33 14.90
C ALA A 78 0.29 -34.56 14.49
N ALA A 79 -0.66 -34.22 15.35
CA ALA A 79 -2.08 -34.26 15.02
C ALA A 79 -2.55 -33.07 14.17
N ALA A 80 -1.78 -31.97 14.15
CA ALA A 80 -2.16 -30.72 13.49
C ALA A 80 -1.39 -30.45 12.18
N LEU A 81 -0.19 -30.99 12.01
CA LEU A 81 0.68 -30.78 10.86
C LEU A 81 1.57 -32.00 10.57
N PRO A 82 2.16 -32.12 9.36
CA PRO A 82 3.10 -33.20 9.02
C PRO A 82 4.44 -33.00 9.76
N LEU A 83 4.46 -33.32 11.06
CA LEU A 83 5.53 -32.89 11.98
C LEU A 83 6.93 -33.34 11.58
N GLU A 84 7.10 -34.57 11.11
CA GLU A 84 8.44 -35.06 10.73
C GLU A 84 8.99 -34.30 9.52
N GLU A 85 8.14 -33.96 8.54
CA GLU A 85 8.52 -33.13 7.40
C GLU A 85 8.78 -31.69 7.82
N CYS A 86 7.95 -31.12 8.70
CA CYS A 86 8.20 -29.77 9.24
C CYS A 86 9.51 -29.68 10.03
N VAL A 87 9.92 -30.74 10.73
CA VAL A 87 11.20 -30.80 11.43
C VAL A 87 12.35 -31.00 10.45
N GLN A 88 12.19 -31.87 9.46
CA GLN A 88 13.19 -32.11 8.41
C GLN A 88 13.47 -30.83 7.60
N ASP A 89 12.42 -30.14 7.17
CA ASP A 89 12.52 -28.91 6.38
C ASP A 89 12.88 -27.71 7.26
N GLY A 90 12.82 -27.84 8.58
CA GLY A 90 13.23 -26.80 9.52
C GLY A 90 12.18 -25.74 9.84
N TRP A 91 10.88 -25.95 9.53
CA TRP A 91 9.76 -25.11 9.96
C TRP A 91 9.52 -25.16 11.48
N ALA A 92 9.92 -26.27 12.09
CA ALA A 92 9.84 -26.48 13.52
C ALA A 92 11.04 -27.28 14.03
N VAL A 93 11.37 -27.15 15.32
CA VAL A 93 12.39 -27.95 16.00
C VAL A 93 11.73 -28.73 17.13
N ARG A 94 12.14 -29.99 17.28
CA ARG A 94 11.72 -30.86 18.38
C ARG A 94 12.76 -30.85 19.50
N GLU A 95 12.32 -30.50 20.71
CA GLU A 95 13.12 -30.50 21.94
C GLU A 95 12.46 -31.44 22.95
N GLY A 96 12.89 -32.71 22.98
CA GLY A 96 12.24 -33.72 23.82
C GLY A 96 10.81 -34.00 23.36
N ASP A 97 9.83 -33.77 24.25
CA ASP A 97 8.40 -33.93 23.96
C ASP A 97 7.73 -32.64 23.47
N GLN A 98 8.48 -31.56 23.29
CA GLN A 98 7.99 -30.27 22.83
C GLN A 98 8.43 -29.97 21.40
N VAL A 99 7.65 -29.14 20.72
CA VAL A 99 7.92 -28.61 19.39
C VAL A 99 7.82 -27.09 19.44
N ARG A 100 8.76 -26.40 18.79
CA ARG A 100 8.78 -24.94 18.62
C ARG A 100 8.85 -24.59 17.15
N ALA A 101 8.21 -23.50 16.73
CA ALA A 101 8.38 -22.95 15.40
C ALA A 101 9.74 -22.25 15.28
N THR A 102 10.31 -22.25 14.08
CA THR A 102 11.56 -21.53 13.75
C THR A 102 11.31 -20.22 13.01
N VAL A 103 10.10 -20.06 12.47
CA VAL A 103 9.60 -18.90 11.72
C VAL A 103 8.18 -18.58 12.16
N ASP A 104 7.75 -17.34 11.96
CA ASP A 104 6.35 -16.97 12.11
C ASP A 104 5.59 -17.34 10.82
N VAL A 105 4.37 -17.85 10.95
CA VAL A 105 3.47 -18.18 9.84
C VAL A 105 2.11 -17.57 10.13
N ARG A 106 1.74 -16.55 9.36
CA ARG A 106 0.50 -15.79 9.55
C ARG A 106 -0.47 -16.02 8.42
N PRO A 107 -1.70 -16.48 8.70
CA PRO A 107 -2.76 -16.49 7.71
C PRO A 107 -3.08 -15.09 7.20
N TYR A 108 -3.29 -14.98 5.89
CA TYR A 108 -3.64 -13.76 5.19
C TYR A 108 -4.73 -14.06 4.16
N GLY A 109 -5.80 -13.25 4.18
CA GLY A 109 -6.90 -13.39 3.22
C GLY A 109 -6.55 -12.73 1.89
N GLY A 110 -6.49 -13.52 0.82
CA GLY A 110 -6.32 -13.04 -0.55
C GLY A 110 -7.55 -12.26 -1.04
N PRO A 111 -7.39 -11.41 -2.07
CA PRO A 111 -8.44 -10.51 -2.54
C PRO A 111 -9.68 -11.22 -3.11
N GLU A 112 -9.57 -12.47 -3.56
CA GLU A 112 -10.68 -13.27 -4.07
C GLU A 112 -11.07 -14.41 -3.10
N GLY A 113 -10.75 -14.25 -1.80
CA GLY A 113 -11.06 -15.23 -0.77
C GLY A 113 -10.07 -16.40 -0.69
N GLN A 114 -8.85 -16.24 -1.23
CA GLN A 114 -7.80 -17.25 -1.09
C GLN A 114 -7.24 -17.30 0.35
N ASP A 115 -6.90 -18.50 0.81
CA ASP A 115 -6.12 -18.67 2.04
C ASP A 115 -4.62 -18.68 1.74
N TRP A 116 -3.96 -17.59 2.11
CA TRP A 116 -2.51 -17.41 1.99
C TRP A 116 -1.82 -17.43 3.34
N PHE A 117 -0.51 -17.61 3.31
CA PHE A 117 0.34 -17.73 4.48
C PHE A 117 1.63 -16.95 4.28
N ILE A 118 1.84 -15.95 5.13
CA ILE A 118 3.04 -15.11 5.09
C ILE A 118 4.02 -15.64 6.12
N VAL A 119 5.27 -15.84 5.69
CA VAL A 119 6.35 -16.34 6.51
C VAL A 119 7.33 -15.20 6.81
N SER A 120 7.73 -15.07 8.07
CA SER A 120 8.67 -14.03 8.52
C SER A 120 9.49 -14.49 9.74
N ASP A 121 10.38 -13.63 10.22
CA ASP A 121 11.10 -13.91 11.45
C ASP A 121 10.17 -13.96 12.68
N LEU A 122 10.60 -14.71 13.70
CA LEU A 122 9.91 -14.80 14.99
C LEU A 122 9.92 -13.45 15.72
N GLY A 123 8.88 -13.17 16.52
CA GLY A 123 8.74 -11.89 17.23
C GLY A 123 8.54 -10.64 16.36
N CYS A 124 8.36 -10.79 15.03
CA CYS A 124 8.26 -9.70 14.07
C CYS A 124 6.84 -9.43 13.56
N ALA A 125 5.83 -9.72 14.40
CA ALA A 125 4.45 -9.29 14.15
C ALA A 125 4.43 -7.77 14.03
N VAL A 126 4.14 -7.24 12.84
CA VAL A 126 4.16 -5.80 12.62
C VAL A 126 3.01 -5.16 13.38
N GLY A 127 3.33 -4.16 14.21
CA GLY A 127 2.35 -3.28 14.82
C GLY A 127 2.15 -3.51 16.32
N GLY A 128 2.41 -2.46 17.08
CA GLY A 128 2.06 -2.34 18.49
C GLY A 128 2.99 -1.38 19.22
N ALA A 129 2.55 -0.89 20.39
CA ALA A 129 3.38 -0.15 21.34
C ALA A 129 4.58 -0.99 21.87
N GLY A 130 4.66 -2.25 21.44
CA GLY A 130 5.68 -3.27 21.66
C GLY A 130 7.07 -2.95 21.12
N GLY A 131 7.14 -2.32 19.94
CA GLY A 131 8.32 -2.31 19.08
C GLY A 131 8.70 -3.70 18.55
N ILE A 132 9.70 -3.77 17.66
CA ILE A 132 10.23 -5.05 17.16
C ILE A 132 10.80 -5.91 18.30
N GLY A 133 10.48 -7.21 18.32
CA GLY A 133 10.96 -8.14 19.36
C GLY A 133 12.41 -8.60 19.18
N SER A 134 13.02 -8.37 18.02
CA SER A 134 14.41 -8.71 17.68
C SER A 134 15.15 -7.48 17.16
N HIS A 135 16.41 -7.33 17.58
CA HIS A 135 17.32 -6.28 17.11
C HIS A 135 18.46 -6.83 16.24
N GLU A 136 18.33 -8.08 15.78
CA GLU A 136 19.34 -8.68 14.90
C GLU A 136 19.37 -7.99 13.53
N GLU A 137 20.56 -7.89 12.94
CA GLU A 137 20.71 -7.40 11.56
C GLU A 137 20.06 -8.39 10.58
N GLY A 138 19.35 -7.87 9.56
CA GLY A 138 18.72 -8.70 8.53
C GLY A 138 17.41 -9.38 8.95
N VAL A 139 16.75 -8.91 10.02
CA VAL A 139 15.39 -9.31 10.40
C VAL A 139 14.39 -8.95 9.28
N VAL A 140 13.50 -9.90 8.97
CA VAL A 140 12.45 -9.75 7.97
C VAL A 140 11.09 -9.70 8.64
N LEU A 141 10.40 -8.59 8.44
CA LEU A 141 9.08 -8.34 9.01
C LEU A 141 7.96 -9.08 8.27
N GLY A 142 6.92 -9.46 9.01
CA GLY A 142 5.67 -9.94 8.42
C GLY A 142 4.85 -8.83 7.76
N VAL A 143 3.55 -9.07 7.56
CA VAL A 143 2.66 -8.07 6.97
C VAL A 143 2.27 -7.00 7.98
N GLY A 144 2.48 -5.73 7.61
CA GLY A 144 2.04 -4.56 8.36
C GLY A 144 1.14 -3.63 7.56
N GLY A 145 0.70 -2.54 8.21
CA GLY A 145 -0.20 -1.54 7.60
C GLY A 145 0.34 -0.93 6.30
N ALA A 146 1.65 -0.71 6.21
CA ALA A 146 2.31 -0.24 4.99
C ALA A 146 2.15 -1.26 3.84
N SER A 147 2.51 -2.52 4.07
CA SER A 147 2.40 -3.59 3.08
C SER A 147 0.94 -3.79 2.60
N THR A 148 -0.04 -3.73 3.52
CA THR A 148 -1.46 -3.81 3.14
C THR A 148 -1.94 -2.60 2.37
N THR A 149 -1.44 -1.40 2.71
CA THR A 149 -1.78 -0.17 1.98
C THR A 149 -1.28 -0.26 0.54
N LEU A 150 -0.01 -0.66 0.35
CA LEU A 150 0.55 -0.83 -0.99
C LEU A 150 -0.22 -1.87 -1.80
N ALA A 151 -0.53 -3.02 -1.21
CA ALA A 151 -1.33 -4.06 -1.85
C ALA A 151 -2.74 -3.58 -2.25
N GLY A 152 -3.35 -2.70 -1.43
CA GLY A 152 -4.66 -2.12 -1.68
C GLY A 152 -4.66 -1.07 -2.80
N ILE A 153 -3.62 -0.24 -2.90
CA ILE A 153 -3.50 0.79 -3.95
C ILE A 153 -2.94 0.25 -5.27
N THR A 154 -2.37 -0.96 -5.28
CA THR A 154 -1.70 -1.51 -6.47
C THR A 154 -2.70 -1.76 -7.60
N VAL A 155 -2.37 -1.32 -8.82
CA VAL A 155 -3.14 -1.58 -10.05
C VAL A 155 -2.98 -3.06 -10.43
N ARG A 156 -4.10 -3.78 -10.60
CA ARG A 156 -4.13 -5.26 -10.76
C ARG A 156 -4.61 -5.73 -12.13
N LYS A 157 -4.44 -4.94 -13.18
CA LYS A 157 -4.72 -5.40 -14.55
C LYS A 157 -3.78 -6.58 -14.89
N PRO A 158 -4.20 -7.55 -15.73
CA PRO A 158 -3.30 -8.60 -16.19
C PRO A 158 -2.04 -8.01 -16.85
N VAL A 159 -0.87 -8.49 -16.47
CA VAL A 159 0.43 -8.02 -16.96
C VAL A 159 1.36 -9.17 -17.34
N ALA A 160 2.30 -8.91 -18.25
CA ALA A 160 3.29 -9.92 -18.61
C ALA A 160 4.36 -10.04 -17.52
N SER A 161 4.81 -8.92 -16.95
CA SER A 161 5.90 -8.94 -15.98
C SER A 161 5.75 -7.91 -14.86
N ALA A 162 5.96 -8.37 -13.63
CA ALA A 162 6.00 -7.53 -12.44
C ALA A 162 7.36 -7.63 -11.72
N LEU A 163 7.77 -6.53 -11.10
CA LEU A 163 8.96 -6.42 -10.26
C LEU A 163 8.59 -5.97 -8.86
N ASP A 164 8.98 -6.74 -7.84
CA ASP A 164 8.88 -6.38 -6.43
C ASP A 164 10.26 -5.99 -5.88
N VAL A 165 10.49 -4.69 -5.66
CA VAL A 165 11.78 -4.16 -5.20
C VAL A 165 11.78 -4.04 -3.67
N GLY A 166 12.71 -4.73 -3.01
CA GLY A 166 12.73 -4.84 -1.55
C GLY A 166 11.62 -5.77 -1.06
N THR A 167 11.61 -7.00 -1.57
CA THR A 167 10.47 -7.92 -1.44
C THR A 167 10.15 -8.35 0.00
N GLY A 168 11.14 -8.33 0.91
CA GLY A 168 10.92 -8.63 2.32
C GLY A 168 10.31 -10.02 2.53
N SER A 169 9.10 -10.08 3.09
CA SER A 169 8.36 -11.35 3.28
C SER A 169 7.68 -11.89 2.02
N GLY A 170 7.73 -11.16 0.90
CA GLY A 170 7.17 -11.59 -0.38
C GLY A 170 5.70 -11.29 -0.58
N ILE A 171 5.09 -10.45 0.26
CA ILE A 171 3.64 -10.15 0.18
C ILE A 171 3.26 -9.46 -1.14
N GLN A 172 4.07 -8.53 -1.65
CA GLN A 172 3.77 -7.87 -2.92
C GLN A 172 4.00 -8.82 -4.10
N ALA A 173 5.10 -9.58 -4.10
CA ALA A 173 5.32 -10.67 -5.05
C ALA A 173 4.16 -11.68 -5.09
N LEU A 174 3.60 -12.06 -3.93
CA LEU A 174 2.45 -12.96 -3.82
C LEU A 174 1.19 -12.37 -4.47
N HIS A 175 0.90 -11.10 -4.23
CA HIS A 175 -0.20 -10.41 -4.91
C HIS A 175 0.04 -10.27 -6.42
N ALA A 176 1.28 -9.96 -6.83
CA ALA A 176 1.67 -9.82 -8.24
C ALA A 176 1.50 -11.15 -8.99
N ALA A 177 1.86 -12.28 -8.37
CA ALA A 177 1.76 -13.62 -8.97
C ALA A 177 0.34 -14.03 -9.38
N GLN A 178 -0.70 -13.33 -8.89
CA GLN A 178 -2.10 -13.59 -9.28
C GLN A 178 -2.48 -12.98 -10.63
N HIS A 179 -1.76 -11.95 -11.09
CA HIS A 179 -2.12 -11.21 -12.30
C HIS A 179 -0.93 -10.92 -13.22
N ALA A 180 0.29 -11.30 -12.82
CA ALA A 180 1.49 -11.24 -13.64
C ALA A 180 1.87 -12.63 -14.18
N THR A 181 2.30 -12.69 -15.45
CA THR A 181 2.79 -13.96 -16.03
C THR A 181 4.14 -14.37 -15.43
N ARG A 182 5.01 -13.40 -15.13
CA ARG A 182 6.26 -13.60 -14.38
C ARG A 182 6.43 -12.53 -13.31
N VAL A 183 6.99 -12.92 -12.18
CA VAL A 183 7.37 -12.02 -11.08
C VAL A 183 8.87 -12.13 -10.86
N THR A 184 9.57 -11.00 -10.88
CA THR A 184 10.93 -10.87 -10.37
C THR A 184 10.85 -10.19 -9.01
N ALA A 185 11.58 -10.67 -8.02
CA ALA A 185 11.63 -10.05 -6.69
C ALA A 185 13.08 -9.84 -6.26
N THR A 186 13.40 -8.63 -5.81
CA THR A 186 14.77 -8.25 -5.41
C THR A 186 14.84 -7.83 -3.96
N ASP A 187 15.97 -8.12 -3.32
CA ASP A 187 16.27 -7.64 -1.97
C ASP A 187 17.78 -7.62 -1.75
N VAL A 188 18.27 -6.69 -0.92
CA VAL A 188 19.67 -6.69 -0.48
C VAL A 188 19.93 -7.74 0.60
N ASN A 189 18.87 -8.18 1.29
CA ASN A 189 18.94 -9.18 2.33
C ASN A 189 18.66 -10.57 1.75
N PRO A 190 19.64 -11.48 1.65
CA PRO A 190 19.41 -12.83 1.14
C PRO A 190 18.37 -13.61 1.95
N ARG A 191 18.19 -13.30 3.25
CA ARG A 191 17.14 -13.92 4.07
C ARG A 191 15.74 -13.53 3.59
N ALA A 192 15.54 -12.29 3.13
CA ALA A 192 14.25 -11.83 2.61
C ALA A 192 13.86 -12.58 1.32
N LEU A 193 14.83 -12.84 0.44
CA LEU A 193 14.59 -13.68 -0.74
C LEU A 193 14.12 -15.09 -0.32
N GLU A 194 14.73 -15.68 0.70
CA GLU A 194 14.30 -16.99 1.21
C GLU A 194 12.92 -16.95 1.87
N PHE A 195 12.58 -15.91 2.64
CA PHE A 195 11.22 -15.74 3.17
C PHE A 195 10.19 -15.56 2.06
N THR A 196 10.54 -14.82 1.01
CA THR A 196 9.70 -14.66 -0.18
C THR A 196 9.44 -16.00 -0.85
N ARG A 197 10.47 -16.84 -1.04
CA ARG A 197 10.32 -18.22 -1.54
C ARG A 197 9.36 -19.03 -0.66
N LEU A 198 9.52 -18.96 0.66
CA LEU A 198 8.68 -19.70 1.61
C LEU A 198 7.23 -19.23 1.59
N THR A 199 6.98 -17.92 1.56
CA THR A 199 5.65 -17.32 1.45
C THR A 199 4.94 -17.76 0.17
N LEU A 200 5.62 -17.67 -0.99
CA LEU A 200 5.05 -18.08 -2.27
C LEU A 200 4.71 -19.57 -2.27
N ALA A 201 5.66 -20.41 -1.83
CA ALA A 201 5.48 -21.86 -1.80
C ALA A 201 4.35 -22.30 -0.83
N LEU A 202 4.33 -21.73 0.39
CA LEU A 202 3.32 -22.07 1.39
C LEU A 202 1.94 -21.52 1.04
N SER A 203 1.86 -20.41 0.31
CA SER A 203 0.61 -19.86 -0.21
C SER A 203 0.11 -20.57 -1.48
N GLY A 204 0.93 -21.43 -2.10
CA GLY A 204 0.60 -22.14 -3.33
C GLY A 204 0.69 -21.25 -4.59
N ALA A 205 1.46 -20.18 -4.55
CA ALA A 205 1.69 -19.29 -5.68
C ALA A 205 2.85 -19.78 -6.56
N ALA A 206 2.90 -19.30 -7.81
CA ALA A 206 4.03 -19.54 -8.69
C ALA A 206 5.32 -18.93 -8.08
N PRO A 207 6.48 -19.60 -8.23
CA PRO A 207 7.73 -19.05 -7.75
C PRO A 207 8.12 -17.78 -8.52
N ALA A 208 8.71 -16.82 -7.82
CA ALA A 208 9.33 -15.64 -8.42
C ALA A 208 10.80 -15.90 -8.80
N ASP A 209 11.32 -15.11 -9.73
CA ASP A 209 12.76 -14.99 -10.00
C ASP A 209 13.39 -14.10 -8.92
N LEU A 210 14.14 -14.70 -8.00
CA LEU A 210 14.70 -14.04 -6.82
C LEU A 210 16.13 -13.58 -7.09
N ARG A 211 16.42 -12.29 -6.91
CA ARG A 211 17.75 -11.73 -7.19
C ARG A 211 18.24 -10.82 -6.08
N GLU A 212 19.46 -11.08 -5.60
CA GLU A 212 20.09 -10.28 -4.56
C GLU A 212 20.68 -8.99 -5.14
N GLY A 213 20.40 -7.85 -4.49
CA GLY A 213 21.10 -6.59 -4.70
C GLY A 213 20.24 -5.36 -4.47
N SER A 214 20.85 -4.20 -4.70
CA SER A 214 20.27 -2.90 -4.36
C SER A 214 19.36 -2.38 -5.47
N LEU A 215 18.17 -1.92 -5.10
CA LEU A 215 17.23 -1.23 -6.01
C LEU A 215 17.06 -1.99 -7.34
N PHE A 216 17.47 -1.38 -8.45
CA PHE A 216 17.35 -1.92 -9.80
C PHE A 216 18.65 -2.57 -10.33
N ASP A 217 19.73 -2.62 -9.54
CA ASP A 217 21.00 -3.21 -9.97
C ASP A 217 20.84 -4.67 -10.45
N PRO A 218 20.07 -5.56 -9.78
CA PRO A 218 19.95 -6.97 -10.16
C PRO A 218 19.17 -7.21 -11.46
N VAL A 219 18.42 -6.21 -11.93
CA VAL A 219 17.59 -6.31 -13.14
C VAL A 219 18.21 -5.56 -14.32
N GLY A 220 19.33 -4.86 -14.13
CA GLY A 220 20.05 -4.20 -15.21
C GLY A 220 19.14 -3.26 -16.02
N THR A 221 18.93 -3.55 -17.29
CA THR A 221 18.07 -2.77 -18.20
C THR A 221 16.73 -3.45 -18.51
N GLU A 222 16.37 -4.50 -17.77
CA GLU A 222 15.07 -5.16 -17.92
C GLU A 222 13.93 -4.20 -17.58
N THR A 223 12.82 -4.34 -18.31
CA THR A 223 11.62 -3.51 -18.14
C THR A 223 10.41 -4.35 -17.75
N TYR A 224 9.48 -3.71 -17.03
CA TYR A 224 8.34 -4.34 -16.38
C TYR A 224 7.06 -3.54 -16.62
N ASP A 225 5.92 -4.23 -16.61
CA ASP A 225 4.60 -3.60 -16.73
C ASP A 225 4.09 -3.08 -15.38
N LEU A 226 4.57 -3.69 -14.30
CA LEU A 226 4.28 -3.31 -12.93
C LEU A 226 5.56 -3.33 -12.10
N ILE A 227 5.86 -2.25 -11.40
CA ILE A 227 6.91 -2.19 -10.38
C ILE A 227 6.23 -1.80 -9.07
N VAL A 228 6.48 -2.56 -8.00
CA VAL A 228 5.98 -2.24 -6.67
C VAL A 228 7.14 -2.20 -5.69
N SER A 229 7.08 -1.29 -4.73
CA SER A 229 8.04 -1.28 -3.64
C SER A 229 7.45 -0.67 -2.38
N ASN A 230 7.68 -1.35 -1.27
CA ASN A 230 7.53 -0.81 0.07
C ASN A 230 8.94 -0.63 0.65
N PRO A 231 9.71 0.38 0.18
CA PRO A 231 11.12 0.50 0.53
C PRO A 231 11.29 0.84 2.01
N PRO A 232 12.51 0.69 2.57
CA PRO A 232 12.86 1.25 3.87
C PRO A 232 12.88 2.79 3.82
N PHE A 233 11.69 3.40 3.79
CA PHE A 233 11.47 4.84 3.57
C PHE A 233 11.61 5.68 4.85
N VAL A 234 12.11 5.13 5.95
CA VAL A 234 12.27 5.88 7.19
C VAL A 234 13.47 6.81 7.06
N ILE A 235 13.24 8.09 7.35
CA ILE A 235 14.24 9.14 7.30
C ILE A 235 14.91 9.21 8.67
N SER A 236 15.91 8.34 8.89
CA SER A 236 16.63 8.20 10.15
C SER A 236 18.08 8.68 10.06
N PRO A 237 18.71 9.07 11.18
CA PRO A 237 20.16 9.24 11.26
C PRO A 237 20.89 7.91 11.05
N GLY A 238 21.66 7.81 9.97
CA GLY A 238 22.41 6.60 9.63
C GLY A 238 21.53 5.42 9.21
N ALA A 239 22.14 4.23 9.19
CA ALA A 239 21.55 3.01 8.62
C ALA A 239 21.64 1.83 9.62
N ARG A 240 20.92 1.92 10.74
CA ARG A 240 21.00 0.95 11.84
C ARG A 240 20.14 -0.29 11.60
N LEU A 241 18.98 -0.14 10.96
CA LEU A 241 17.97 -1.18 10.79
C LEU A 241 17.60 -1.32 9.31
N THR A 242 18.13 -2.34 8.63
CA THR A 242 18.00 -2.55 7.18
C THR A 242 16.55 -2.57 6.67
N TYR A 243 15.58 -3.03 7.47
CA TYR A 243 14.18 -3.12 7.05
C TYR A 243 13.46 -1.77 6.98
N ARG A 244 14.02 -0.70 7.57
CA ARG A 244 13.37 0.63 7.62
C ARG A 244 14.31 1.79 7.28
N ASP A 245 15.59 1.69 7.64
CA ASP A 245 16.60 2.73 7.42
C ASP A 245 17.17 2.54 6.02
N GLY A 246 16.93 3.50 5.12
CA GLY A 246 17.21 3.36 3.70
C GLY A 246 18.68 3.38 3.27
N GLY A 247 19.63 3.47 4.21
CA GLY A 247 21.07 3.52 3.91
C GLY A 247 21.56 4.85 3.31
N MET A 248 20.64 5.67 2.80
CA MET A 248 20.88 6.95 2.14
C MET A 248 20.43 8.09 3.04
N GLY A 249 21.04 9.26 2.86
CA GLY A 249 20.71 10.44 3.66
C GLY A 249 19.33 10.99 3.32
N GLY A 250 18.53 11.33 4.32
CA GLY A 250 17.24 11.99 4.09
C GLY A 250 16.25 11.10 3.36
N ASP A 251 15.60 11.63 2.33
CA ASP A 251 14.66 10.93 1.46
C ASP A 251 15.27 10.53 0.10
N ASP A 252 16.60 10.50 0.00
CA ASP A 252 17.31 10.18 -1.25
C ASP A 252 17.04 8.75 -1.75
N LEU A 253 16.73 7.80 -0.86
CA LEU A 253 16.33 6.44 -1.28
C LEU A 253 15.05 6.48 -2.11
N CYS A 254 13.99 7.13 -1.59
CA CYS A 254 12.71 7.23 -2.27
C CYS A 254 12.86 8.03 -3.57
N ARG A 255 13.62 9.13 -3.55
CA ARG A 255 13.96 9.90 -4.74
C ARG A 255 14.63 9.04 -5.80
N THR A 256 15.66 8.28 -5.43
CA THR A 256 16.43 7.43 -6.35
C THR A 256 15.55 6.34 -6.94
N LEU A 257 14.71 5.70 -6.11
CA LEU A 257 13.76 4.69 -6.55
C LEU A 257 12.79 5.25 -7.61
N VAL A 258 12.18 6.42 -7.34
CA VAL A 258 11.25 7.09 -8.26
C VAL A 258 11.94 7.47 -9.57
N GLN A 259 13.13 8.07 -9.49
CA GLN A 259 13.88 8.52 -10.67
C GLN A 259 14.33 7.36 -11.56
N GLN A 260 14.76 6.24 -10.99
CA GLN A 260 15.23 5.08 -11.76
C GLN A 260 14.09 4.24 -12.33
N ALA A 261 12.89 4.30 -11.74
CA ALA A 261 11.76 3.47 -12.17
C ALA A 261 11.30 3.75 -13.61
N GLY A 262 11.37 5.00 -14.09
CA GLY A 262 10.93 5.36 -15.45
C GLY A 262 11.66 4.58 -16.56
N ASP A 263 12.95 4.34 -16.38
CA ASP A 263 13.80 3.56 -17.31
C ASP A 263 13.59 2.04 -17.19
N ARG A 264 12.77 1.60 -16.23
CA ARG A 264 12.44 0.19 -15.96
C ARG A 264 10.98 -0.13 -16.24
N LEU A 265 10.19 0.85 -16.66
CA LEU A 265 8.81 0.64 -17.08
C LEU A 265 8.71 0.36 -18.58
N ASN A 266 7.87 -0.61 -18.93
CA ASN A 266 7.27 -0.72 -20.26
C ASN A 266 6.29 0.42 -20.48
N GLU A 267 6.00 0.71 -21.75
CA GLU A 267 4.99 1.70 -22.13
C GLU A 267 3.61 1.36 -21.55
N GLY A 268 2.94 2.32 -20.91
CA GLY A 268 1.67 2.09 -20.21
C GLY A 268 1.78 1.26 -18.91
N GLY A 269 3.01 0.96 -18.48
CA GLY A 269 3.31 0.29 -17.22
C GLY A 269 3.23 1.23 -16.02
N TYR A 270 3.01 0.66 -14.83
CA TYR A 270 2.87 1.39 -13.58
C TYR A 270 4.01 1.10 -12.61
N ALA A 271 4.48 2.11 -11.88
CA ALA A 271 5.33 1.91 -10.71
C ALA A 271 4.67 2.52 -9.47
N GLN A 272 4.58 1.76 -8.37
CA GLN A 272 3.83 2.16 -7.18
C GLN A 272 4.66 1.98 -5.91
N PHE A 273 4.79 3.06 -5.17
CA PHE A 273 5.68 3.15 -4.02
C PHE A 273 4.95 3.72 -2.81
N LEU A 274 5.27 3.19 -1.63
CA LEU A 274 5.13 3.98 -0.42
C LEU A 274 6.38 4.81 -0.22
N ALA A 275 6.21 6.05 0.25
CA ALA A 275 7.33 6.95 0.44
C ALA A 275 7.07 7.92 1.58
N ASN A 276 8.17 8.32 2.23
CA ASN A 276 8.22 9.54 3.03
C ASN A 276 9.09 10.57 2.31
N TRP A 277 8.79 11.85 2.52
CA TRP A 277 9.59 12.94 1.99
C TRP A 277 9.68 14.11 2.97
N GLN A 278 10.80 14.81 2.93
CA GLN A 278 11.06 15.96 3.79
C GLN A 278 10.31 17.20 3.29
N HIS A 279 9.68 17.91 4.21
CA HIS A 279 9.27 19.30 4.01
C HIS A 279 10.42 20.18 4.46
N VAL A 280 11.14 20.73 3.49
CA VAL A 280 12.35 21.54 3.70
C VAL A 280 11.99 23.02 3.78
N GLU A 281 12.61 23.74 4.71
CA GLU A 281 12.40 25.17 4.87
C GLU A 281 12.69 25.94 3.58
N GLY A 282 11.72 26.74 3.14
CA GLY A 282 11.84 27.55 1.91
C GLY A 282 11.51 26.80 0.61
N GLU A 283 11.09 25.54 0.69
CA GLU A 283 10.61 24.75 -0.46
C GLU A 283 9.13 24.38 -0.31
N GLU A 284 8.38 24.43 -1.40
CA GLU A 284 7.05 23.80 -1.47
C GLU A 284 7.24 22.29 -1.69
N TRP A 285 6.68 21.48 -0.80
CA TRP A 285 6.90 20.03 -0.84
C TRP A 285 6.41 19.41 -2.16
N GLN A 286 5.33 19.96 -2.75
CA GLN A 286 4.78 19.49 -4.01
C GLN A 286 5.82 19.63 -5.11
N ASP A 287 6.44 20.80 -5.25
CA ASP A 287 7.41 21.07 -6.31
C ASP A 287 8.66 20.20 -6.13
N ARG A 288 9.07 20.00 -4.87
CA ARG A 288 10.18 19.12 -4.54
C ARG A 288 9.92 17.67 -4.95
N VAL A 289 8.77 17.09 -4.62
CA VAL A 289 8.46 15.69 -4.98
C VAL A 289 8.13 15.55 -6.47
N ARG A 290 7.50 16.56 -7.09
CA ARG A 290 7.34 16.63 -8.56
C ARG A 290 8.67 16.54 -9.28
N SER A 291 9.74 17.15 -8.75
CA SER A 291 11.08 17.08 -9.35
C SER A 291 11.70 15.68 -9.36
N TRP A 292 11.14 14.73 -8.62
CA TRP A 292 11.60 13.34 -8.62
C TRP A 292 11.08 12.54 -9.82
N VAL A 293 9.97 12.99 -10.41
CA VAL A 293 9.29 12.27 -11.49
C VAL A 293 10.20 12.23 -12.72
N PRO A 294 10.58 11.04 -13.21
CA PRO A 294 11.45 10.94 -14.37
C PRO A 294 10.74 11.39 -15.64
N ALA A 295 11.53 11.82 -16.64
CA ALA A 295 11.00 12.14 -17.95
C ALA A 295 10.27 10.92 -18.57
N GLY A 296 9.21 11.16 -19.33
CA GLY A 296 8.42 10.09 -19.94
C GLY A 296 7.40 9.43 -19.00
N CYS A 297 7.19 9.97 -17.80
CA CYS A 297 6.19 9.47 -16.86
C CYS A 297 5.15 10.54 -16.49
N ASP A 298 3.90 10.11 -16.42
CA ASP A 298 2.87 10.75 -15.61
C ASP A 298 3.02 10.30 -14.15
N ALA A 299 2.53 11.11 -13.21
CA ALA A 299 2.57 10.76 -11.80
C ALA A 299 1.36 11.26 -11.00
N TRP A 300 0.95 10.46 -10.03
CA TRP A 300 0.01 10.82 -8.99
C TRP A 300 0.63 10.58 -7.62
N ILE A 301 0.92 11.68 -6.92
CA ILE A 301 1.60 11.75 -5.63
C ILE A 301 0.56 12.20 -4.60
N VAL A 302 0.30 11.37 -3.60
CA VAL A 302 -0.72 11.65 -2.58
C VAL A 302 -0.09 11.63 -1.19
N GLN A 303 -0.04 12.79 -0.53
CA GLN A 303 0.29 12.92 0.87
C GLN A 303 -0.92 12.54 1.73
N ARG A 304 -0.80 11.53 2.58
CA ARG A 304 -1.87 11.09 3.50
C ARG A 304 -1.73 11.64 4.90
N GLU A 305 -0.50 11.90 5.33
CA GLU A 305 -0.21 12.41 6.66
C GLU A 305 1.03 13.29 6.60
N VAL A 306 1.10 14.25 7.50
CA VAL A 306 2.29 15.05 7.76
C VAL A 306 2.53 15.07 9.27
N GLN A 307 3.78 14.84 9.67
CA GLN A 307 4.20 14.95 11.07
C GLN A 307 5.35 15.94 11.17
N ASP A 308 5.37 16.73 12.24
CA ASP A 308 6.57 17.51 12.55
C ASP A 308 7.74 16.58 12.91
N VAL A 309 8.96 17.12 12.86
CA VAL A 309 10.18 16.33 13.10
C VAL A 309 10.26 15.68 14.49
N THR A 310 9.59 16.27 15.49
CA THR A 310 9.56 15.74 16.86
C THR A 310 8.66 14.51 16.94
N GLN A 311 7.43 14.62 16.41
CA GLN A 311 6.48 13.52 16.31
C GLN A 311 7.04 12.36 15.48
N TYR A 312 7.70 12.69 14.35
CA TYR A 312 8.32 11.70 13.48
C TYR A 312 9.43 10.91 14.21
N ALA A 313 10.36 11.60 14.86
CA ALA A 313 11.43 10.95 15.62
C ALA A 313 10.87 10.08 16.76
N GLU A 314 9.87 10.58 17.51
CA GLU A 314 9.23 9.84 18.60
C GLU A 314 8.54 8.57 18.13
N LEU A 315 7.84 8.61 16.98
CA LEU A 315 7.19 7.46 16.37
C LEU A 315 8.22 6.34 16.10
N TRP A 316 9.32 6.67 15.43
CA TRP A 316 10.31 5.67 15.01
C TRP A 316 11.22 5.19 16.15
N LEU A 317 11.53 6.04 17.13
CA LEU A 317 12.19 5.61 18.37
C LEU A 317 11.28 4.71 19.20
N ARG A 318 9.96 4.93 19.19
CA ARG A 318 9.01 4.03 19.83
C ARG A 318 8.96 2.68 19.13
N ASP A 319 8.91 2.68 17.80
CA ASP A 319 8.90 1.50 16.94
C ASP A 319 10.14 0.60 17.13
N SER A 320 11.33 1.18 17.25
CA SER A 320 12.55 0.41 17.57
C SER A 320 12.68 0.03 19.04
N GLY A 321 11.70 0.36 19.89
CA GLY A 321 11.76 0.06 21.33
C GLY A 321 12.75 0.93 22.10
N ASP A 322 13.33 1.95 21.48
CA ASP A 322 14.36 2.81 22.09
C ASP A 322 13.83 3.53 23.34
N HIS A 323 12.53 3.84 23.37
CA HIS A 323 11.83 4.40 24.53
C HIS A 323 11.87 3.54 25.81
N ARG A 324 12.27 2.27 25.71
CA ARG A 324 12.39 1.33 26.84
C ARG A 324 13.81 1.19 27.34
N THR A 325 14.77 1.78 26.63
CA THR A 325 16.19 1.76 26.99
C THR A 325 16.47 2.76 28.10
N ASP A 326 17.74 2.89 28.51
CA ASP A 326 18.15 3.89 29.49
C ASP A 326 17.74 5.31 29.03
N PRO A 327 17.14 6.14 29.90
CA PRO A 327 16.68 7.47 29.52
C PRO A 327 17.76 8.36 28.88
N ALA A 328 19.03 8.26 29.30
CA ALA A 328 20.10 9.05 28.70
C ALA A 328 20.43 8.58 27.28
N VAL A 329 20.36 7.27 27.02
CA VAL A 329 20.53 6.70 25.68
C VAL A 329 19.40 7.13 24.76
N TYR A 330 18.15 7.13 25.25
CA TYR A 330 17.01 7.63 24.51
C TYR A 330 17.18 9.11 24.14
N THR A 331 17.53 9.97 25.10
CA THR A 331 17.76 11.41 24.86
C THR A 331 18.84 11.63 23.81
N GLN A 332 19.99 10.95 23.92
CA GLN A 332 21.07 11.09 22.94
C GLN A 332 20.63 10.68 21.53
N ARG A 333 19.84 9.60 21.42
CA ARG A 333 19.29 9.17 20.13
C ARG A 333 18.32 10.20 19.58
N TYR A 334 17.43 10.73 20.41
CA TYR A 334 16.48 11.74 19.98
C TYR A 334 17.20 13.03 19.51
N GLU A 335 18.19 13.51 20.26
CA GLU A 335 19.03 14.63 19.84
C GLU A 335 19.66 14.38 18.46
N ALA A 336 20.23 13.19 18.21
CA ALA A 336 20.80 12.86 16.90
C ALA A 336 19.78 12.90 15.74
N TRP A 337 18.51 12.57 16.00
CA TRP A 337 17.43 12.73 15.00
C TRP A 337 17.16 14.20 14.71
N LEU A 338 17.04 15.02 15.75
CA LEU A 338 16.77 16.45 15.61
C LEU A 338 17.94 17.18 14.94
N ASP A 339 19.17 16.84 15.28
CA ASP A 339 20.38 17.41 14.66
C ASP A 339 20.43 17.12 13.15
N GLU A 340 20.08 15.91 12.71
CA GLU A 340 20.04 15.54 11.28
C GLU A 340 18.95 16.32 10.53
N PHE A 341 17.77 16.49 11.14
CA PHE A 341 16.70 17.30 10.55
C PHE A 341 17.05 18.78 10.49
N GLU A 342 17.68 19.33 11.54
CA GLU A 342 18.17 20.70 11.57
C GLU A 342 19.23 20.94 10.50
N ALA A 343 20.21 20.03 10.37
CA ALA A 343 21.25 20.10 9.34
C ALA A 343 20.68 20.12 7.91
N ARG A 344 19.49 19.54 7.70
CA ARG A 344 18.76 19.50 6.42
C ARG A 344 17.65 20.54 6.33
N SER A 345 17.48 21.39 7.33
CA SER A 345 16.38 22.35 7.42
C SER A 345 14.99 21.71 7.23
N THR A 346 14.84 20.45 7.65
CA THR A 346 13.57 19.72 7.60
C THR A 346 12.65 20.20 8.72
N LYS A 347 11.42 20.60 8.38
CA LYS A 347 10.40 21.04 9.35
C LYS A 347 9.35 19.98 9.66
N ALA A 348 9.05 19.15 8.66
CA ALA A 348 8.09 18.08 8.77
C ALA A 348 8.44 16.96 7.79
N VAL A 349 7.79 15.82 7.95
CA VAL A 349 7.89 14.68 7.03
C VAL A 349 6.49 14.32 6.55
N GLY A 350 6.31 14.30 5.24
CA GLY A 350 5.10 13.82 4.58
C GLY A 350 5.16 12.30 4.41
N PHE A 351 4.02 11.64 4.56
CA PHE A 351 3.83 10.21 4.36
C PHE A 351 2.80 10.01 3.26
N GLY A 352 3.05 9.09 2.35
CA GLY A 352 2.09 8.84 1.29
C GLY A 352 2.52 7.76 0.33
N TRP A 353 1.97 7.87 -0.88
CA TRP A 353 2.33 7.01 -1.99
C TRP A 353 2.57 7.81 -3.26
N ILE A 354 3.36 7.21 -4.14
CA ILE A 354 3.67 7.73 -5.45
C ILE A 354 3.30 6.65 -6.46
N THR A 355 2.43 6.99 -7.40
CA THR A 355 2.18 6.16 -8.59
C THR A 355 2.77 6.87 -9.80
N LEU A 356 3.65 6.18 -10.52
CA LEU A 356 4.11 6.57 -11.85
C LEU A 356 3.40 5.74 -12.91
N ARG A 357 3.21 6.34 -14.09
CA ARG A 357 2.84 5.60 -15.29
C ARG A 357 3.68 6.10 -16.46
N LYS A 358 4.33 5.19 -17.17
CA LYS A 358 5.06 5.56 -18.40
C LYS A 358 4.08 5.84 -19.53
N SER A 359 4.22 6.98 -20.19
CA SER A 359 3.35 7.38 -21.30
C SER A 359 4.11 8.12 -22.40
N ALA A 360 3.70 7.87 -23.65
CA ALA A 360 4.23 8.52 -24.84
C ALA A 360 3.99 10.03 -24.82
N GLU A 361 2.87 10.48 -24.25
CA GLU A 361 2.51 11.89 -24.10
C GLU A 361 3.46 12.59 -23.11
N ALA A 362 3.75 11.97 -21.97
CA ALA A 362 4.76 12.48 -21.05
C ALA A 362 6.14 12.54 -21.71
N ALA A 363 6.48 11.54 -22.54
CA ALA A 363 7.73 11.55 -23.31
C ALA A 363 7.78 12.63 -24.39
N ALA A 364 6.62 13.00 -24.95
CA ALA A 364 6.44 14.08 -25.91
C ALA A 364 6.41 15.48 -25.26
N GLY A 365 6.51 15.58 -23.93
CA GLY A 365 6.64 16.83 -23.19
C GLY A 365 5.34 17.35 -22.56
N THR A 366 4.30 16.53 -22.44
CA THR A 366 3.02 16.90 -21.78
C THR A 366 2.65 15.98 -20.61
N PRO A 367 3.55 15.80 -19.61
CA PRO A 367 3.28 14.94 -18.47
C PRO A 367 2.16 15.50 -17.59
N SER A 368 1.30 14.63 -17.07
CA SER A 368 0.38 14.93 -15.97
C SER A 368 1.05 14.55 -14.65
N ILE A 369 1.37 15.55 -13.83
CA ILE A 369 2.03 15.35 -12.52
C ILE A 369 1.18 16.01 -11.43
N VAL A 370 0.34 15.20 -10.80
CA VAL A 370 -0.54 15.63 -9.71
C VAL A 370 0.14 15.33 -8.37
N ALA A 371 0.33 16.36 -7.55
CA ALA A 371 0.81 16.24 -6.18
C ALA A 371 -0.20 16.91 -5.25
N GLU A 372 -0.86 16.13 -4.39
CA GLU A 372 -1.95 16.59 -3.54
C GLU A 372 -1.85 16.05 -2.12
N GLU A 373 -2.50 16.75 -1.19
CA GLU A 373 -2.72 16.28 0.18
C GLU A 373 -4.14 15.74 0.32
N TRP A 374 -4.27 14.53 0.87
CA TRP A 374 -5.54 13.87 1.09
C TRP A 374 -5.55 13.09 2.41
N PRO A 375 -5.73 13.75 3.56
CA PRO A 375 -5.69 13.10 4.87
C PRO A 375 -7.00 12.39 5.23
N HIS A 376 -7.97 12.39 4.31
CA HIS A 376 -9.29 11.83 4.53
C HIS A 376 -9.36 10.32 4.30
N ALA A 377 -10.43 9.69 4.77
CA ALA A 377 -10.67 8.28 4.55
C ALA A 377 -10.87 7.98 3.05
N VAL A 378 -10.35 6.84 2.60
CA VAL A 378 -10.50 6.32 1.24
C VAL A 378 -11.12 4.93 1.30
N GLU A 379 -11.78 4.49 0.22
CA GLU A 379 -12.17 3.10 0.05
C GLU A 379 -10.93 2.21 -0.13
N GLN A 380 -10.98 0.94 0.28
CA GLN A 380 -9.95 -0.04 -0.03
C GLN A 380 -10.61 -1.30 -0.58
N PRO A 381 -10.07 -1.92 -1.64
CA PRO A 381 -8.85 -1.54 -2.38
C PRO A 381 -9.04 -0.31 -3.30
N LEU A 382 -7.94 0.38 -3.63
CA LEU A 382 -7.88 1.58 -4.49
C LEU A 382 -7.32 1.35 -5.90
N GLY A 383 -6.77 0.18 -6.22
CA GLY A 383 -6.08 -0.07 -7.50
C GLY A 383 -6.87 0.35 -8.75
N SER A 384 -8.18 0.09 -8.79
CA SER A 384 -9.05 0.51 -9.89
C SER A 384 -9.25 2.03 -9.96
N ALA A 385 -9.33 2.71 -8.82
CA ALA A 385 -9.42 4.17 -8.75
C ALA A 385 -8.12 4.84 -9.23
N VAL A 386 -6.96 4.22 -8.96
CA VAL A 386 -5.67 4.65 -9.50
C VAL A 386 -5.65 4.51 -11.02
N GLU A 387 -6.02 3.36 -11.56
CA GLU A 387 -6.11 3.16 -13.01
C GLU A 387 -7.06 4.18 -13.68
N ALA A 388 -8.25 4.36 -13.09
CA ALA A 388 -9.23 5.32 -13.58
C ALA A 388 -8.74 6.77 -13.53
N HIS A 389 -7.91 7.16 -12.55
CA HIS A 389 -7.30 8.49 -12.53
C HIS A 389 -6.47 8.76 -13.78
N PHE A 390 -5.55 7.85 -14.11
CA PHE A 390 -4.70 8.01 -15.28
C PHE A 390 -5.49 7.97 -16.60
N ALA A 391 -6.54 7.15 -16.69
CA ALA A 391 -7.43 7.13 -17.85
C ALA A 391 -8.18 8.47 -18.04
N ARG A 392 -8.57 9.13 -16.95
CA ARG A 392 -9.23 10.45 -16.98
C ARG A 392 -8.24 11.55 -17.39
N GLN A 393 -6.98 11.46 -16.96
CA GLN A 393 -5.93 12.38 -17.39
C GLN A 393 -5.66 12.27 -18.90
N ASP A 394 -5.62 11.05 -19.46
CA ASP A 394 -5.48 10.87 -20.91
C ASP A 394 -6.66 11.48 -21.68
N TYR A 395 -7.88 11.18 -21.23
CA TYR A 395 -9.08 11.73 -21.83
C TYR A 395 -9.04 13.26 -21.86
N LEU A 396 -8.73 13.90 -20.72
CA LEU A 396 -8.67 15.35 -20.60
C LEU A 396 -7.55 15.98 -21.43
N ARG A 397 -6.43 15.27 -21.61
CA ARG A 397 -5.32 15.74 -22.45
C ARG A 397 -5.71 15.77 -23.94
N GLU A 398 -6.55 14.84 -24.38
CA GLU A 398 -7.00 14.72 -25.77
C GLU A 398 -8.22 15.60 -26.10
N HIS A 399 -8.93 16.15 -25.10
CA HIS A 399 -10.20 16.86 -25.29
C HIS A 399 -10.11 18.34 -24.88
N ASP A 400 -10.13 19.22 -25.87
CA ASP A 400 -10.31 20.67 -25.67
C ASP A 400 -11.74 21.03 -25.23
N ASP A 401 -12.02 22.32 -25.00
CA ASP A 401 -13.33 22.77 -24.54
C ASP A 401 -14.46 22.35 -25.49
N ALA A 402 -14.23 22.43 -26.80
CA ALA A 402 -15.23 22.08 -27.80
C ALA A 402 -15.49 20.57 -27.82
N ALA A 403 -14.45 19.76 -27.69
CA ALA A 403 -14.56 18.31 -27.59
C ALA A 403 -15.29 17.88 -26.32
N LEU A 404 -15.01 18.52 -25.17
CA LEU A 404 -15.73 18.26 -23.92
C LEU A 404 -17.21 18.60 -24.03
N LEU A 405 -17.56 19.70 -24.70
CA LEU A 405 -18.96 20.07 -24.94
C LEU A 405 -19.69 19.11 -25.91
N ALA A 406 -18.95 18.46 -26.80
CA ALA A 406 -19.51 17.46 -27.71
C ALA A 406 -19.60 16.05 -27.09
N ALA A 407 -18.87 15.80 -26.01
CA ALA A 407 -18.80 14.51 -25.34
C ALA A 407 -20.04 14.20 -24.49
N HIS A 408 -20.20 12.92 -24.18
CA HIS A 408 -21.25 12.40 -23.30
C HIS A 408 -20.61 11.93 -21.99
N PHE A 409 -21.28 12.20 -20.87
CA PHE A 409 -20.79 11.86 -19.54
C PHE A 409 -21.86 11.12 -18.75
N THR A 410 -21.43 10.20 -17.90
CA THR A 410 -22.23 9.57 -16.87
C THR A 410 -21.75 10.03 -15.49
N LEU A 411 -22.68 10.27 -14.58
CA LEU A 411 -22.37 10.46 -13.17
C LEU A 411 -21.77 9.17 -12.60
N ALA A 412 -20.63 9.28 -11.92
CA ALA A 412 -20.00 8.14 -11.28
C ALA A 412 -20.94 7.48 -10.25
N GLU A 413 -20.81 6.16 -10.08
CA GLU A 413 -21.64 5.41 -9.12
C GLU A 413 -21.45 5.94 -7.69
N GLU A 414 -22.54 5.93 -6.91
CA GLU A 414 -22.54 6.32 -5.49
C GLU A 414 -22.01 7.74 -5.20
N VAL A 415 -22.23 8.66 -6.16
CA VAL A 415 -22.15 10.10 -5.90
C VAL A 415 -23.49 10.56 -5.29
N VAL A 416 -23.41 11.24 -4.14
CA VAL A 416 -24.57 11.88 -3.51
C VAL A 416 -24.43 13.40 -3.55
N GLN A 417 -25.56 14.09 -3.53
CA GLN A 417 -25.64 15.54 -3.42
C GLN A 417 -26.03 15.93 -1.99
N GLU A 418 -25.18 16.71 -1.33
CA GLU A 418 -25.46 17.36 -0.05
C GLU A 418 -25.78 18.84 -0.30
N GLN A 419 -26.86 19.33 0.30
CA GLN A 419 -27.22 20.74 0.26
C GLN A 419 -27.11 21.32 1.67
N VAL A 420 -26.37 22.43 1.79
CA VAL A 420 -26.19 23.15 3.04
C VAL A 420 -26.80 24.54 2.89
N GLY A 421 -27.71 24.90 3.80
CA GLY A 421 -28.36 26.20 3.82
C GLY A 421 -29.21 26.38 5.08
N LEU A 422 -29.66 27.61 5.33
CA LEU A 422 -30.55 27.92 6.44
C LEU A 422 -31.90 27.22 6.28
N PRO A 423 -32.48 26.63 7.36
CA PRO A 423 -33.82 26.06 7.30
C PRO A 423 -34.85 27.09 6.83
N GLY A 424 -35.55 26.79 5.73
CA GLY A 424 -36.56 27.67 5.13
C GLY A 424 -36.03 28.67 4.09
N ALA A 425 -34.74 28.63 3.75
CA ALA A 425 -34.22 29.33 2.58
C ALA A 425 -34.73 28.69 1.28
N GLU A 426 -35.01 29.52 0.28
CA GLU A 426 -35.51 29.07 -1.04
C GLU A 426 -34.40 28.37 -1.84
N ASP A 427 -33.15 28.83 -1.70
CA ASP A 427 -31.97 28.25 -2.34
C ASP A 427 -30.92 27.82 -1.30
N PRO A 428 -30.18 26.71 -1.54
CA PRO A 428 -29.09 26.31 -0.67
C PRO A 428 -27.89 27.26 -0.79
N GLU A 429 -27.17 27.50 0.31
CA GLU A 429 -25.93 28.29 0.30
C GLU A 429 -24.83 27.55 -0.47
N HIS A 430 -24.72 26.24 -0.26
CA HIS A 430 -23.73 25.37 -0.90
C HIS A 430 -24.36 24.06 -1.38
N VAL A 431 -23.96 23.62 -2.57
CA VAL A 431 -24.20 22.26 -3.06
C VAL A 431 -22.85 21.54 -3.11
N VAL A 432 -22.80 20.32 -2.57
CA VAL A 432 -21.59 19.49 -2.52
C VAL A 432 -21.91 18.16 -3.17
N LEU A 433 -21.09 17.74 -4.13
CA LEU A 433 -21.09 16.38 -4.62
C LEU A 433 -20.09 15.58 -3.79
N ARG A 434 -20.51 14.41 -3.28
CA ARG A 434 -19.67 13.52 -2.49
C ARG A 434 -19.65 12.12 -3.08
N GLN A 435 -18.45 11.60 -3.34
CA GLN A 435 -18.24 10.20 -3.69
C GLN A 435 -18.20 9.35 -2.42
N HIS A 436 -18.85 8.18 -2.45
CA HIS A 436 -18.69 7.16 -1.40
C HIS A 436 -17.65 6.07 -1.74
N ARG A 437 -17.21 6.03 -3.01
CA ARG A 437 -16.20 5.11 -3.54
C ARG A 437 -14.84 5.77 -3.80
N GLY A 438 -13.83 4.95 -4.01
CA GLY A 438 -12.47 5.36 -4.36
C GLY A 438 -11.85 6.33 -3.35
N MET A 439 -11.43 7.50 -3.83
CA MET A 439 -10.84 8.55 -2.98
C MET A 439 -11.85 9.23 -2.04
N ARG A 440 -13.16 8.97 -2.20
CA ARG A 440 -14.26 9.57 -1.42
C ARG A 440 -14.22 11.11 -1.43
N ARG A 441 -13.99 11.69 -2.60
CA ARG A 441 -13.88 13.15 -2.75
C ARG A 441 -15.20 13.83 -2.44
N ALA A 442 -15.08 15.07 -2.00
CA ALA A 442 -16.19 15.99 -1.92
C ALA A 442 -15.79 17.29 -2.60
N THR A 443 -16.60 17.77 -3.53
CA THR A 443 -16.34 18.99 -4.27
C THR A 443 -17.56 19.90 -4.23
N LYS A 444 -17.32 21.20 -4.04
CA LYS A 444 -18.40 22.19 -4.02
C LYS A 444 -18.75 22.55 -5.46
N VAL A 445 -20.03 22.50 -5.78
CA VAL A 445 -20.57 22.87 -7.09
C VAL A 445 -21.58 24.00 -6.94
N ASP A 446 -21.75 24.79 -8.00
CA ASP A 446 -22.87 25.71 -8.12
C ASP A 446 -24.13 24.98 -8.63
N ALA A 447 -25.24 25.71 -8.76
CA ALA A 447 -26.50 25.13 -9.24
C ALA A 447 -26.38 24.54 -10.66
N VAL A 448 -25.55 25.15 -11.52
CA VAL A 448 -25.29 24.67 -12.88
C VAL A 448 -24.54 23.34 -12.83
N GLY A 449 -23.46 23.25 -12.07
CA GLY A 449 -22.65 22.04 -11.93
C GLY A 449 -23.43 20.90 -11.29
N ALA A 450 -24.25 21.19 -10.27
CA ALA A 450 -25.15 20.22 -9.66
C ALA A 450 -26.20 19.70 -10.65
N GLY A 451 -26.87 20.61 -11.36
CA GLY A 451 -27.85 20.26 -12.39
C GLY A 451 -27.22 19.47 -13.55
N PHE A 452 -26.03 19.86 -13.98
CA PHE A 452 -25.28 19.18 -15.03
C PHE A 452 -24.94 17.75 -14.61
N ALA A 453 -24.32 17.58 -13.43
CA ALA A 453 -23.98 16.26 -12.90
C ALA A 453 -25.22 15.37 -12.72
N GLY A 454 -26.34 15.93 -12.25
CA GLY A 454 -27.59 15.21 -12.05
C GLY A 454 -28.28 14.73 -13.35
N VAL A 455 -27.92 15.29 -14.51
CA VAL A 455 -28.48 14.93 -15.82
C VAL A 455 -27.50 14.09 -16.65
N CYS A 456 -26.24 13.93 -16.20
CA CYS A 456 -25.25 13.10 -16.87
C CYS A 456 -25.59 11.60 -16.73
N ASP A 457 -26.39 11.09 -17.67
CA ASP A 457 -26.75 9.67 -17.80
C ASP A 457 -26.20 9.03 -19.08
N GLY A 458 -25.34 9.77 -19.81
CA GLY A 458 -24.75 9.37 -21.08
C GLY A 458 -25.65 9.54 -22.31
N SER A 459 -26.90 10.00 -22.17
CA SER A 459 -27.85 10.09 -23.29
C SER A 459 -27.73 11.34 -24.16
N LEU A 460 -27.20 12.44 -23.60
CA LEU A 460 -27.06 13.73 -24.27
C LEU A 460 -25.63 14.25 -24.18
N PRO A 461 -25.15 14.98 -25.22
CA PRO A 461 -23.85 15.61 -25.16
C PRO A 461 -23.89 16.80 -24.18
N ALA A 462 -22.77 17.07 -23.52
CA ALA A 462 -22.66 18.09 -22.48
C ALA A 462 -23.21 19.45 -22.92
N GLY A 463 -22.91 19.89 -24.15
CA GLY A 463 -23.40 21.15 -24.69
C GLY A 463 -24.92 21.23 -24.82
N ARG A 464 -25.62 20.10 -25.02
CA ARG A 464 -27.10 20.05 -25.04
C ARG A 464 -27.70 20.05 -23.64
N ILE A 465 -27.04 19.40 -22.69
CA ILE A 465 -27.42 19.49 -21.27
C ILE A 465 -27.32 20.96 -20.82
N LEU A 466 -26.22 21.65 -21.16
CA LEU A 466 -26.04 23.06 -20.83
C LEU A 466 -27.07 23.98 -21.50
N ASP A 467 -27.46 23.72 -22.76
CA ASP A 467 -28.54 24.49 -23.41
C ASP A 467 -29.85 24.38 -22.62
N ALA A 468 -30.18 23.18 -22.14
CA ALA A 468 -31.40 22.94 -21.37
C ALA A 468 -31.34 23.62 -19.99
N ILE A 469 -30.20 23.53 -19.31
CA ILE A 469 -29.97 24.22 -18.02
C ILE A 469 -30.08 25.74 -18.20
N ALA A 470 -29.45 26.31 -19.23
CA ALA A 470 -29.54 27.74 -19.52
C ALA A 470 -31.00 28.20 -19.74
N GLN A 471 -31.81 27.40 -20.45
CA GLN A 471 -33.24 27.68 -20.62
C GLN A 471 -34.01 27.65 -19.30
N LEU A 472 -33.73 26.68 -18.42
CA LEU A 472 -34.38 26.56 -17.11
C LEU A 472 -34.01 27.70 -16.16
N MET A 473 -32.76 28.16 -16.21
CA MET A 473 -32.23 29.22 -15.35
C MET A 473 -32.40 30.63 -15.94
N ALA A 474 -32.96 30.75 -17.15
CA ALA A 474 -33.06 32.00 -17.91
C ALA A 474 -31.70 32.71 -18.11
N GLU A 475 -30.64 31.93 -18.31
CA GLU A 475 -29.29 32.41 -18.63
C GLU A 475 -28.98 32.32 -20.14
N ASP A 476 -27.94 33.02 -20.60
CA ASP A 476 -27.46 32.92 -21.99
C ASP A 476 -26.72 31.58 -22.21
N PRO A 477 -27.20 30.70 -23.11
CA PRO A 477 -26.56 29.42 -23.40
C PRO A 477 -25.12 29.54 -23.90
N VAL A 478 -24.78 30.64 -24.60
CA VAL A 478 -23.43 30.87 -25.12
C VAL A 478 -22.46 31.14 -23.96
N LEU A 479 -22.86 32.00 -23.02
CA LEU A 479 -22.03 32.30 -21.84
C LEU A 479 -21.85 31.06 -20.95
N LEU A 480 -22.89 30.25 -20.81
CA LEU A 480 -22.80 29.02 -20.01
C LEU A 480 -21.82 28.02 -20.63
N ARG A 481 -21.90 27.80 -21.95
CA ARG A 481 -20.98 26.93 -22.69
C ARG A 481 -19.53 27.40 -22.67
N ASP A 482 -19.29 28.71 -22.57
CA ASP A 482 -17.93 29.28 -22.51
C ASP A 482 -17.27 29.01 -21.15
N ARG A 483 -18.03 29.10 -20.04
CA ARG A 483 -17.47 28.99 -18.67
C ARG A 483 -17.50 27.57 -18.07
N THR A 484 -18.43 26.72 -18.47
CA THR A 484 -18.62 25.40 -17.84
C THR A 484 -17.58 24.32 -18.20
N PRO A 485 -16.87 24.34 -19.34
CA PRO A 485 -15.84 23.33 -19.64
C PRO A 485 -14.78 23.16 -18.54
N GLN A 486 -14.40 24.24 -17.85
CA GLN A 486 -13.47 24.16 -16.72
C GLN A 486 -14.04 23.34 -15.55
N ALA A 487 -15.34 23.48 -15.26
CA ALA A 487 -16.00 22.68 -14.23
C ALA A 487 -16.16 21.22 -14.66
N ILE A 488 -16.46 20.96 -15.95
CA ILE A 488 -16.49 19.59 -16.48
C ILE A 488 -15.12 18.93 -16.33
N ARG A 489 -14.03 19.63 -16.68
CA ARG A 489 -12.67 19.11 -16.49
C ARG A 489 -12.41 18.72 -15.05
N LEU A 490 -12.74 19.58 -14.09
CA LEU A 490 -12.57 19.29 -12.66
C LEU A 490 -13.37 18.05 -12.25
N LEU A 491 -14.64 17.97 -12.63
CA LEU A 491 -15.50 16.83 -12.29
C LEU A 491 -15.01 15.52 -12.91
N VAL A 492 -14.47 15.55 -14.13
CA VAL A 492 -13.83 14.39 -14.76
C VAL A 492 -12.49 14.07 -14.10
N GLU A 493 -11.66 15.07 -13.78
CA GLU A 493 -10.34 14.90 -13.13
C GLU A 493 -10.45 14.36 -11.69
N GLU A 494 -11.52 14.69 -10.98
CA GLU A 494 -11.81 14.19 -9.63
C GLU A 494 -12.66 12.92 -9.63
N GLY A 495 -13.28 12.59 -10.77
CA GLY A 495 -13.95 11.30 -11.00
C GLY A 495 -15.41 11.31 -10.59
N PHE A 496 -16.01 12.48 -10.52
CA PHE A 496 -17.45 12.64 -10.38
C PHE A 496 -18.17 12.32 -11.70
N LEU A 497 -17.50 12.54 -12.83
CA LEU A 497 -18.02 12.24 -14.16
C LEU A 497 -17.09 11.29 -14.91
N ASP A 498 -17.70 10.27 -15.52
CA ASP A 498 -17.04 9.31 -16.39
C ASP A 498 -17.39 9.61 -17.86
N PRO A 499 -16.40 9.76 -18.75
CA PRO A 499 -16.65 9.88 -20.18
C PRO A 499 -17.25 8.59 -20.75
N VAL A 500 -18.31 8.71 -21.55
CA VAL A 500 -18.88 7.59 -22.30
C VAL A 500 -18.01 7.33 -23.52
N ARG A 501 -17.50 6.11 -23.64
CA ARG A 501 -16.66 5.67 -24.77
C ARG A 501 -17.46 5.15 -25.95
#